data_AF-A0A3B1D802-F1
#
_entry.id   AF-A0A3B1D802-F1
#
_cell.length_a   1.000
_cell.length_b   1.000
_cell.length_c   1.000
_cell.angle_alpha   90.00
_cell.angle_beta   90.00
_cell.angle_gamma   90.00
#
_symmetry.space_group_name_H-M   'P 1'
#
loop_
_entity.id
_entity.type
_entity.pdbx_description
1 polymer ?
#
loop_
_entity_poly.entity_id
_entity_poly.type
_entity_poly.pdbx_seq_one_letter_code
_entity_poly.pdbx_strand_id
1 'polypeptide(L)'
;MRFSRTCVPTLRETPSEAEAVSHKLLLRAGYIRQLAAGLYIFMPLGWRVMGKINAIIREEMARIDAQELLLPVLHPADIWQKTGRWSEIGDEMFRLRDRTGRDMCLGMTHEEIMTWLASREIRSYKALPQIWYQIQTKLRDEARPKSGILRTREFIMKDSYSFDRDESGLSQSYRLHEEAYHRIFERCGLKFYQVESDPGMMGGATA
;
A
#
# COMPACT_ATOMS: atom_id res chain seq x y z
N MET A 1 -19.14 19.86 -10.59
CA MET A 1 -19.99 19.60 -9.40
C MET A 1 -20.16 20.94 -8.66
N ARG A 2 -21.39 21.37 -8.33
CA ARG A 2 -21.62 22.66 -7.65
C ARG A 2 -21.25 22.55 -6.18
N PHE A 3 -20.59 23.56 -5.60
CA PHE A 3 -20.15 23.53 -4.20
C PHE A 3 -21.30 23.28 -3.21
N SER A 4 -22.46 23.89 -3.45
CA SER A 4 -23.69 23.72 -2.63
C SER A 4 -24.24 22.30 -2.57
N ARG A 5 -23.75 21.38 -3.42
CA ARG A 5 -24.15 19.96 -3.45
C ARG A 5 -22.98 19.02 -3.10
N THR A 6 -21.85 19.55 -2.62
CA THR A 6 -20.67 18.77 -2.26
C THR A 6 -20.46 18.83 -0.75
N CYS A 7 -20.16 17.69 -0.12
CA CYS A 7 -19.75 17.65 1.28
C CYS A 7 -18.29 18.11 1.41
N VAL A 8 -18.10 19.41 1.71
CA VAL A 8 -16.78 20.01 1.99
C VAL A 8 -16.84 20.79 3.32
N PRO A 9 -16.83 20.10 4.47
CA PRO A 9 -16.92 20.75 5.77
C PRO A 9 -15.57 21.36 6.14
N THR A 10 -15.36 22.64 5.84
CA THR A 10 -14.14 23.35 6.26
C THR A 10 -14.15 23.64 7.76
N LEU A 11 -12.99 23.66 8.41
CA LEU A 11 -12.85 24.03 9.82
C LEU A 11 -12.24 25.43 9.95
N ARG A 12 -12.84 26.27 10.80
CA ARG A 12 -12.32 27.61 11.11
C ARG A 12 -11.04 27.53 11.94
N GLU A 13 -11.01 26.64 12.91
CA GLU A 13 -9.90 26.44 13.84
C GLU A 13 -9.18 25.13 13.54
N THR A 14 -7.90 25.10 13.90
CA THR A 14 -7.07 23.91 13.72
C THR A 14 -7.25 23.03 14.95
N PRO A 15 -7.64 21.75 14.80
CA PRO A 15 -7.72 20.85 15.92
C PRO A 15 -6.36 20.72 16.63
N SER A 16 -6.36 20.71 17.96
CA SER A 16 -5.14 20.78 18.78
C SER A 16 -4.27 19.53 18.68
N GLU A 17 -4.87 18.39 18.33
CA GLU A 17 -4.22 17.10 18.12
C GLU A 17 -3.42 17.03 16.81
N ALA A 18 -3.62 17.97 15.89
CA ALA A 18 -2.90 18.00 14.64
C ALA A 18 -1.59 18.77 14.78
N GLU A 19 -0.45 18.08 14.78
CA GLU A 19 0.87 18.70 14.87
C GLU A 19 1.45 19.07 13.48
N ALA A 20 1.50 18.09 12.58
CA ALA A 20 2.06 18.23 11.23
C ALA A 20 1.26 19.21 10.36
N VAL A 21 1.94 20.08 9.61
CA VAL A 21 1.30 21.10 8.76
C VAL A 21 0.35 20.45 7.73
N SER A 22 0.77 19.34 7.11
CA SER A 22 -0.07 18.57 6.18
C SER A 22 -1.36 18.09 6.85
N HIS A 23 -1.28 17.54 8.06
CA HIS A 23 -2.43 17.07 8.83
C HIS A 23 -3.41 18.22 9.14
N LYS A 24 -2.88 19.35 9.63
CA LYS A 24 -3.66 20.57 9.91
C LYS A 24 -4.43 21.04 8.67
N LEU A 25 -3.75 21.13 7.52
CA LEU A 25 -4.34 21.62 6.28
C LEU A 25 -5.41 20.65 5.74
N LEU A 26 -5.15 19.35 5.74
CA LEU A 26 -6.10 18.34 5.26
C LEU A 26 -7.39 18.32 6.09
N LEU A 27 -7.30 18.48 7.42
CA LEU A 27 -8.47 18.57 8.29
C LEU A 27 -9.26 19.86 8.01
N ARG A 28 -8.57 21.01 8.00
CA ARG A 28 -9.19 22.33 7.83
C ARG A 28 -9.86 22.50 6.48
N ALA A 29 -9.24 22.00 5.41
CA ALA A 29 -9.79 22.07 4.07
C ALA A 29 -10.89 21.03 3.79
N GLY A 30 -11.21 20.17 4.79
CA GLY A 30 -12.27 19.16 4.65
C GLY A 30 -11.89 18.00 3.74
N TYR A 31 -10.61 17.62 3.68
CA TYR A 31 -10.11 16.50 2.86
C TYR A 31 -10.20 15.17 3.59
N ILE A 32 -10.00 15.18 4.92
CA ILE A 32 -10.06 13.99 5.76
C ILE A 32 -10.81 14.27 7.07
N ARG A 33 -11.27 13.19 7.72
CA ARG A 33 -11.73 13.18 9.11
C ARG A 33 -11.16 11.99 9.85
N GLN A 34 -10.78 12.18 11.10
CA GLN A 34 -10.33 11.08 11.93
C GLN A 34 -11.55 10.33 12.48
N LEU A 35 -11.58 9.02 12.28
CA LEU A 35 -12.60 8.13 12.84
C LEU A 35 -12.13 7.53 14.17
N ALA A 36 -10.86 7.12 14.23
CA ALA A 36 -10.18 6.65 15.44
C ALA A 36 -8.67 6.91 15.31
N ALA A 37 -7.87 6.54 16.33
CA ALA A 37 -6.41 6.63 16.26
C ALA A 37 -5.87 5.87 15.03
N GLY A 38 -5.28 6.61 14.09
CA GLY A 38 -4.74 6.03 12.85
C GLY A 38 -5.79 5.55 11.84
N LEU A 39 -7.08 5.89 11.99
CA LEU A 39 -8.13 5.56 11.01
C LEU A 39 -8.77 6.85 10.49
N TYR A 40 -8.74 7.03 9.17
CA TYR A 40 -9.17 8.27 8.51
C TYR A 40 -10.21 8.03 7.43
N ILE A 41 -11.24 8.86 7.43
CA ILE A 41 -12.24 8.97 6.37
C ILE A 41 -11.71 9.97 5.33
N PHE A 42 -11.58 9.53 4.08
CA PHE A 42 -11.31 10.42 2.95
C PHE A 42 -12.62 11.08 2.49
N MET A 43 -12.69 12.39 2.66
CA MET A 43 -13.83 13.20 2.22
C MET A 43 -13.79 13.38 0.69
N PRO A 44 -14.87 13.86 0.04
CA PRO A 44 -14.95 13.93 -1.43
C PRO A 44 -13.75 14.62 -2.12
N LEU A 45 -13.19 15.69 -1.54
CA LEU A 45 -11.99 16.33 -2.11
C LEU A 45 -10.73 15.47 -1.95
N GLY A 46 -10.53 14.88 -0.77
CA GLY A 46 -9.43 13.94 -0.52
C GLY A 46 -9.50 12.75 -1.45
N TRP A 47 -10.69 12.17 -1.63
CA TRP A 47 -10.88 11.04 -2.53
C TRP A 47 -10.63 11.38 -4.00
N ARG A 48 -10.99 12.60 -4.45
CA ARG A 48 -10.64 13.07 -5.80
C ARG A 48 -9.14 13.18 -6.01
N VAL A 49 -8.38 13.62 -5.00
CA VAL A 49 -6.91 13.66 -5.08
C VAL A 49 -6.35 12.25 -5.12
N MET A 50 -6.83 11.34 -4.27
CA MET A 50 -6.44 9.93 -4.33
C MET A 50 -6.68 9.31 -5.71
N GLY A 51 -7.82 9.62 -6.34
CA GLY A 51 -8.12 9.19 -7.71
C GLY A 51 -7.09 9.66 -8.73
N LYS A 52 -6.60 10.91 -8.62
CA LYS A 52 -5.55 11.46 -9.50
C LYS A 52 -4.19 10.80 -9.26
N ILE A 53 -3.81 10.60 -8.00
CA ILE A 53 -2.56 9.92 -7.63
C ILE A 53 -2.58 8.50 -8.17
N ASN A 54 -3.67 7.77 -7.95
CA ASN A 54 -3.82 6.40 -8.44
C ASN A 54 -3.81 6.33 -9.97
N ALA A 55 -4.33 7.33 -10.68
CA ALA A 55 -4.25 7.39 -12.14
C ALA A 55 -2.79 7.51 -12.63
N ILE A 56 -1.99 8.41 -12.02
CA ILE A 56 -0.56 8.54 -12.32
C ILE A 56 0.15 7.21 -12.09
N ILE A 57 -0.08 6.58 -10.93
CA ILE A 57 0.52 5.29 -10.60
C ILE A 57 0.18 4.24 -11.65
N ARG A 58 -1.10 4.08 -12.02
CA ARG A 58 -1.53 3.09 -13.02
C ARG A 58 -0.88 3.32 -14.38
N GLU A 59 -0.82 4.57 -14.83
CA GLU A 59 -0.18 4.91 -16.10
C GLU A 59 1.31 4.55 -16.11
N GLU A 60 2.03 4.81 -15.02
CA GLU A 60 3.46 4.50 -14.93
C GLU A 60 3.75 3.01 -14.70
N MET A 61 2.86 2.28 -14.02
CA MET A 61 2.94 0.82 -13.91
C MET A 61 2.63 0.13 -15.25
N ALA A 62 1.65 0.64 -16.01
CA ALA A 62 1.34 0.12 -17.35
C ALA A 62 2.52 0.28 -18.33
N ARG A 63 3.35 1.32 -18.17
CA ARG A 63 4.57 1.52 -19.00
C ARG A 63 5.64 0.47 -18.80
N ILE A 64 5.61 -0.27 -17.69
CA ILE A 64 6.54 -1.37 -17.41
C ILE A 64 5.86 -2.73 -17.56
N ASP A 65 4.74 -2.77 -18.31
CA ASP A 65 3.93 -3.97 -18.55
C ASP A 65 3.41 -4.65 -17.27
N ALA A 66 3.31 -3.88 -16.17
CA ALA A 66 2.76 -4.38 -14.93
C ALA A 66 1.23 -4.51 -14.99
N GLN A 67 0.71 -5.61 -14.46
CA GLN A 67 -0.69 -5.98 -14.53
C GLN A 67 -1.39 -5.71 -13.19
N GLU A 68 -2.49 -4.97 -13.22
CA GLU A 68 -3.26 -4.67 -12.00
C GLU A 68 -4.18 -5.83 -11.63
N LEU A 69 -4.05 -6.31 -10.41
CA LEU A 69 -4.91 -7.29 -9.76
C LEU A 69 -5.58 -6.67 -8.54
N LEU A 70 -6.58 -7.35 -7.99
CA LEU A 70 -7.17 -7.00 -6.69
C LEU A 70 -7.19 -8.25 -5.81
N LEU A 71 -6.36 -8.26 -4.77
CA LEU A 71 -6.31 -9.35 -3.80
C LEU A 71 -7.28 -9.08 -2.64
N PRO A 72 -7.70 -10.12 -1.90
CA PRO A 72 -8.46 -9.93 -0.67
C PRO A 72 -7.62 -9.23 0.40
N VAL A 73 -8.28 -8.52 1.32
CA VAL A 73 -7.63 -7.98 2.54
C VAL A 73 -7.61 -9.06 3.63
N LEU A 74 -8.57 -9.97 3.65
CA LEU A 74 -8.66 -11.03 4.64
C LEU A 74 -7.89 -12.26 4.17
N HIS A 75 -6.86 -12.67 4.89
CA HIS A 75 -6.01 -13.81 4.54
C HIS A 75 -6.18 -14.96 5.55
N PRO A 76 -6.18 -16.22 5.08
CA PRO A 76 -6.12 -17.36 5.99
C PRO A 76 -4.71 -17.52 6.57
N ALA A 77 -4.63 -17.91 7.85
CA ALA A 77 -3.35 -18.01 8.55
C ALA A 77 -2.39 -19.05 7.95
N ASP A 78 -2.92 -20.12 7.34
CA ASP A 78 -2.13 -21.23 6.79
C ASP A 78 -1.13 -20.78 5.72
N ILE A 79 -1.48 -19.79 4.91
CA ILE A 79 -0.59 -19.23 3.88
C ILE A 79 0.59 -18.50 4.53
N TRP A 80 0.34 -17.72 5.57
CA TRP A 80 1.38 -16.98 6.29
C TRP A 80 2.28 -17.90 7.13
N GLN A 81 1.69 -18.94 7.74
CA GLN A 81 2.43 -19.94 8.52
C GLN A 81 3.47 -20.70 7.68
N LYS A 82 3.17 -20.97 6.40
CA LYS A 82 4.14 -21.61 5.47
C LYS A 82 5.43 -20.82 5.28
N THR A 83 5.37 -19.50 5.45
CA THR A 83 6.54 -18.61 5.31
C THR A 83 7.19 -18.26 6.64
N GLY A 84 6.64 -18.72 7.78
CA GLY A 84 7.10 -18.34 9.12
C GLY A 84 6.63 -16.96 9.60
N ARG A 85 6.31 -16.04 8.68
CA ARG A 85 5.94 -14.64 8.96
C ARG A 85 4.70 -14.47 9.82
N TRP A 86 3.83 -15.49 9.91
CA TRP A 86 2.72 -15.51 10.87
C TRP A 86 3.19 -15.28 12.31
N SER A 87 4.31 -15.87 12.71
CA SER A 87 4.85 -15.78 14.07
C SER A 87 5.84 -14.62 14.24
N GLU A 88 6.60 -14.28 13.20
CA GLU A 88 7.69 -13.30 13.27
C GLU A 88 7.21 -11.84 13.40
N ILE A 89 6.12 -11.48 12.72
CA ILE A 89 5.65 -10.09 12.63
C ILE A 89 5.12 -9.54 13.98
N GLY A 90 4.83 -10.40 14.95
CA GLY A 90 4.40 -9.99 16.28
C GLY A 90 3.06 -9.25 16.28
N ASP A 91 2.96 -8.20 17.08
CA ASP A 91 1.71 -7.48 17.38
C ASP A 91 1.26 -6.53 16.26
N GLU A 92 2.12 -6.21 15.29
CA GLU A 92 1.73 -5.33 14.16
C GLU A 92 0.74 -6.00 13.20
N MET A 93 0.61 -7.33 13.25
CA MET A 93 -0.36 -8.07 12.45
C MET A 93 -1.69 -8.20 13.18
N PHE A 94 -2.75 -7.65 12.58
CA PHE A 94 -4.11 -7.94 13.01
C PHE A 94 -4.44 -9.41 12.77
N ARG A 95 -4.70 -10.14 13.85
CA ARG A 95 -5.20 -11.52 13.83
C ARG A 95 -6.64 -11.56 14.32
N LEU A 96 -7.45 -12.39 13.68
CA LEU A 96 -8.85 -12.56 14.01
C LEU A 96 -9.26 -14.02 13.79
N ARG A 97 -10.39 -14.40 14.39
CA ARG A 97 -11.03 -15.70 14.15
C ARG A 97 -12.34 -15.50 13.43
N ASP A 98 -12.58 -16.30 12.40
CA ASP A 98 -13.88 -16.33 11.75
C ASP A 98 -14.94 -17.02 12.64
N ARG A 99 -16.20 -17.00 12.19
CA ARG A 99 -17.33 -17.63 12.92
C ARG A 99 -17.18 -19.14 13.13
N THR A 100 -16.29 -19.80 12.39
CA THR A 100 -15.99 -21.24 12.51
C THR A 100 -14.73 -21.51 13.32
N GLY A 101 -14.11 -20.47 13.88
CA GLY A 101 -12.90 -20.57 14.69
C GLY A 101 -11.61 -20.67 13.90
N ARG A 102 -11.62 -20.39 12.58
CA ARG A 102 -10.40 -20.39 11.76
C ARG A 102 -9.61 -19.13 12.00
N ASP A 103 -8.30 -19.28 12.19
CA ASP A 103 -7.38 -18.16 12.31
C ASP A 103 -7.18 -17.47 10.95
N MET A 104 -7.32 -16.15 10.96
CA MET A 104 -7.19 -15.27 9.81
C MET A 104 -6.34 -14.05 10.20
N CYS A 105 -5.83 -13.32 9.22
CA CYS A 105 -5.26 -11.99 9.44
C CYS A 105 -5.79 -10.97 8.43
N LEU A 106 -5.67 -9.70 8.79
CA LEU A 106 -5.83 -8.61 7.83
C LEU A 106 -4.48 -8.34 7.17
N GLY A 107 -4.47 -8.32 5.84
CA GLY A 107 -3.29 -8.17 5.02
C GLY A 107 -2.58 -6.84 5.27
N MET A 108 -1.44 -6.92 5.94
CA MET A 108 -0.51 -5.80 6.08
C MET A 108 0.40 -5.61 4.86
N THR A 109 0.52 -6.67 4.07
CA THR A 109 1.22 -6.82 2.79
C THR A 109 0.76 -8.14 2.13
N HIS A 110 1.25 -8.46 0.93
CA HIS A 110 0.76 -9.52 0.07
C HIS A 110 1.83 -10.42 -0.56
N GLU A 111 3.07 -10.47 -0.06
CA GLU A 111 4.12 -11.36 -0.61
C GLU A 111 3.65 -12.82 -0.70
N GLU A 112 3.06 -13.35 0.38
CA GLU A 112 2.63 -14.73 0.49
C GLU A 112 1.46 -15.05 -0.44
N ILE A 113 0.53 -14.10 -0.59
CA ILE A 113 -0.66 -14.27 -1.43
C ILE A 113 -0.29 -14.19 -2.90
N MET A 114 0.58 -13.24 -3.27
CA MET A 114 1.12 -13.13 -4.62
C MET A 114 1.93 -14.36 -4.99
N THR A 115 2.78 -14.86 -4.08
CA THR A 115 3.55 -16.10 -4.28
C THR A 115 2.63 -17.32 -4.39
N TRP A 116 1.58 -17.39 -3.55
CA TRP A 116 0.57 -18.44 -3.62
C TRP A 116 -0.13 -18.46 -4.98
N LEU A 117 -0.45 -17.30 -5.55
CA LEU A 117 -1.04 -17.16 -6.88
C LEU A 117 -0.04 -17.55 -7.97
N ALA A 118 1.18 -17.00 -7.91
CA ALA A 118 2.26 -17.29 -8.86
C ALA A 118 2.55 -18.79 -8.97
N SER A 119 2.61 -19.50 -7.83
CA SER A 119 2.83 -20.95 -7.80
C SER A 119 1.76 -21.77 -8.53
N ARG A 120 0.58 -21.18 -8.77
CA ARG A 120 -0.55 -21.82 -9.45
C ARG A 120 -0.65 -21.46 -10.92
N GLU A 121 -0.36 -20.21 -11.26
CA GLU A 121 -0.54 -19.68 -12.62
C GLU A 121 0.74 -19.77 -13.45
N ILE A 122 1.92 -19.63 -12.85
CA ILE A 122 3.21 -19.70 -13.55
C ILE A 122 3.70 -21.15 -13.54
N ARG A 123 3.50 -21.85 -14.66
CA ARG A 123 3.89 -23.27 -14.83
C ARG A 123 5.10 -23.49 -15.74
N SER A 124 5.61 -22.44 -16.37
CA SER A 124 6.75 -22.52 -17.28
C SER A 124 7.55 -21.23 -17.24
N TYR A 125 8.87 -21.33 -17.39
CA TYR A 125 9.76 -20.19 -17.55
C TYR A 125 9.37 -19.30 -18.75
N LYS A 126 8.65 -19.85 -19.74
CA LYS A 126 8.15 -19.10 -20.90
C LYS A 126 7.10 -18.04 -20.54
N ALA A 127 6.48 -18.17 -19.37
CA ALA A 127 5.57 -17.16 -18.84
C ALA A 127 6.30 -16.03 -18.11
N LEU A 128 7.61 -16.13 -17.87
CA LEU A 128 8.41 -15.12 -17.18
C LEU A 128 9.08 -14.17 -18.19
N PRO A 129 9.27 -12.88 -17.83
CA PRO A 129 8.95 -12.27 -16.54
C PRO A 129 7.46 -11.94 -16.39
N GLN A 130 7.01 -11.77 -15.14
CA GLN A 130 5.70 -11.24 -14.79
C GLN A 130 5.85 -10.10 -13.78
N ILE A 131 5.08 -9.04 -13.94
CA ILE A 131 4.97 -7.96 -12.94
C ILE A 131 3.51 -7.77 -12.61
N TRP A 132 3.12 -8.03 -11.37
CA TRP A 132 1.75 -7.91 -10.89
C TRP A 132 1.68 -6.92 -9.74
N TYR A 133 0.68 -6.04 -9.75
CA TYR A 133 0.50 -5.04 -8.70
C TYR A 133 -0.96 -4.87 -8.31
N GLN A 134 -1.22 -4.24 -7.19
CA GLN A 134 -2.56 -3.80 -6.80
C GLN A 134 -2.50 -2.43 -6.14
N ILE A 135 -3.63 -1.72 -6.09
CA ILE A 135 -3.84 -0.54 -5.24
C ILE A 135 -4.94 -0.88 -4.25
N GLN A 136 -4.58 -1.19 -3.00
CA GLN A 136 -5.49 -1.82 -2.05
C GLN A 136 -5.22 -1.35 -0.60
N THR A 137 -6.24 -1.43 0.23
CA THR A 137 -6.16 -1.11 1.66
C THR A 137 -5.34 -2.14 2.41
N LYS A 138 -4.38 -1.66 3.21
CA LYS A 138 -3.55 -2.45 4.12
C LYS A 138 -3.86 -2.06 5.56
N LEU A 139 -3.65 -3.02 6.46
CA LEU A 139 -3.82 -2.79 7.89
C LEU A 139 -2.57 -3.22 8.67
N ARG A 140 -2.07 -2.33 9.53
CA ARG A 140 -0.96 -2.57 10.45
C ARG A 140 -1.36 -2.06 11.82
N ASP A 141 -1.20 -2.84 12.87
CA ASP A 141 -1.53 -2.40 14.22
C ASP A 141 -0.44 -1.49 14.80
N GLU A 142 -0.30 -0.33 14.17
CA GLU A 142 0.68 0.68 14.54
C GLU A 142 0.41 1.18 15.96
N ALA A 143 1.35 0.90 16.88
CA ALA A 143 1.24 1.24 18.29
C ALA A 143 1.10 2.75 18.55
N ARG A 144 1.67 3.60 17.67
CA ARG A 144 1.65 5.06 17.81
C ARG A 144 1.34 5.75 16.47
N PRO A 145 0.08 5.74 16.02
CA PRO A 145 -0.32 6.47 14.82
C PRO A 145 -0.15 7.98 15.06
N LYS A 146 0.44 8.69 14.09
CA LYS A 146 0.78 10.12 14.26
C LYS A 146 0.79 10.86 12.93
N SER A 147 0.69 12.18 13.02
CA SER A 147 0.86 13.10 11.87
C SER A 147 -0.15 12.89 10.73
N GLY A 148 -1.39 12.57 11.06
CA GLY A 148 -2.44 12.43 10.05
C GLY A 148 -2.31 11.14 9.26
N ILE A 149 -2.43 11.26 7.93
CA ILE A 149 -2.32 10.14 7.00
C ILE A 149 -0.88 9.67 6.72
N LEU A 150 0.12 10.21 7.44
CA LEU A 150 1.52 9.83 7.26
C LEU A 150 1.89 8.54 8.01
N ARG A 151 1.25 8.27 9.15
CA ARG A 151 1.46 7.04 9.95
C ARG A 151 0.15 6.60 10.58
N THR A 152 -0.47 5.59 9.99
CA THR A 152 -1.84 5.13 10.28
C THR A 152 -1.89 3.63 10.55
N ARG A 153 -3.07 3.15 10.98
CA ARG A 153 -3.36 1.71 11.14
C ARG A 153 -4.01 1.12 9.89
N GLU A 154 -4.76 1.94 9.16
CA GLU A 154 -5.34 1.61 7.86
C GLU A 154 -4.84 2.62 6.82
N PHE A 155 -4.37 2.15 5.67
CA PHE A 155 -3.88 3.00 4.59
C PHE A 155 -4.01 2.31 3.23
N ILE A 156 -3.99 3.10 2.16
CA ILE A 156 -3.98 2.60 0.79
C ILE A 156 -2.52 2.49 0.34
N MET A 157 -2.17 1.33 -0.20
CA MET A 157 -0.85 1.07 -0.74
C MET A 157 -0.98 0.58 -2.18
N LYS A 158 -0.04 1.03 -3.02
CA LYS A 158 0.31 0.29 -4.22
C LYS A 158 1.45 -0.64 -3.90
N ASP A 159 1.24 -1.94 -4.00
CA ASP A 159 2.22 -3.01 -3.82
C ASP A 159 2.38 -3.76 -5.14
N SER A 160 3.64 -4.01 -5.55
CA SER A 160 4.00 -4.60 -6.85
C SER A 160 5.05 -5.68 -6.65
N TYR A 161 4.91 -6.78 -7.38
CA TYR A 161 5.68 -8.00 -7.23
C TYR A 161 6.11 -8.49 -8.61
N SER A 162 7.41 -8.65 -8.82
CA SER A 162 7.95 -9.27 -10.03
C SER A 162 8.29 -10.74 -9.79
N PHE A 163 8.10 -11.54 -10.83
CA PHE A 163 8.51 -12.93 -10.88
C PHE A 163 9.41 -13.07 -12.10
N ASP A 164 10.64 -13.51 -11.85
CA ASP A 164 11.71 -13.54 -12.83
C ASP A 164 12.37 -14.92 -12.84
N ARG A 165 12.96 -15.30 -13.98
CA ARG A 165 13.59 -16.62 -14.15
C ARG A 165 14.88 -16.76 -13.34
N ASP A 166 15.63 -15.66 -13.25
CA ASP A 166 16.97 -15.60 -12.70
C ASP A 166 17.25 -14.18 -12.15
N GLU A 167 18.39 -14.02 -11.48
CA GLU A 167 18.80 -12.75 -10.87
C GLU A 167 18.96 -11.62 -11.88
N SER A 168 19.41 -11.93 -13.11
CA SER A 168 19.51 -10.91 -14.16
C SER A 168 18.13 -10.38 -14.56
N GLY A 169 17.12 -11.26 -14.64
CA GLY A 169 15.73 -10.87 -14.82
C GLY A 169 15.23 -10.00 -13.68
N LEU A 170 15.50 -10.41 -12.43
CA LEU A 170 15.15 -9.64 -11.24
C LEU A 170 15.79 -8.24 -11.26
N SER A 171 17.09 -8.12 -11.58
CA SER A 171 17.76 -6.82 -11.69
C SER A 171 17.12 -5.94 -12.77
N GLN A 172 16.66 -6.53 -13.87
CA GLN A 172 15.93 -5.78 -14.91
C GLN A 172 14.57 -5.31 -14.39
N SER A 173 13.79 -6.19 -13.77
CA SER A 173 12.50 -5.86 -13.17
C SER A 173 12.63 -4.80 -12.08
N TYR A 174 13.69 -4.84 -11.27
CA TYR A 174 14.00 -3.83 -10.27
C TYR A 174 14.24 -2.45 -10.89
N ARG A 175 15.10 -2.36 -11.93
CA ARG A 175 15.35 -1.10 -12.67
C ARG A 175 14.07 -0.53 -13.29
N LEU A 176 13.20 -1.38 -13.83
CA LEU A 176 11.91 -0.94 -14.36
C LEU A 176 11.05 -0.28 -13.26
N HIS A 177 11.00 -0.88 -12.07
CA HIS A 177 10.28 -0.29 -10.93
C HIS A 177 10.91 1.02 -10.46
N GLU A 178 12.24 1.08 -10.37
CA GLU A 178 12.99 2.29 -10.01
C GLU A 178 12.62 3.46 -10.93
N GLU A 179 12.72 3.26 -12.24
CA GLU A 179 12.36 4.28 -13.23
C GLU A 179 10.88 4.68 -13.15
N ALA A 180 9.98 3.71 -12.95
CA ALA A 180 8.56 3.99 -12.79
C ALA A 180 8.30 4.86 -11.55
N TYR A 181 8.96 4.59 -10.42
CA TYR A 181 8.82 5.37 -9.20
C TYR A 181 9.35 6.79 -9.38
N HIS A 182 10.48 6.98 -10.07
CA HIS A 182 10.99 8.31 -10.40
C HIS A 182 9.97 9.13 -11.18
N ARG A 183 9.37 8.56 -12.24
CA ARG A 183 8.32 9.21 -13.02
C ARG A 183 7.06 9.50 -12.20
N ILE A 184 6.63 8.56 -11.33
CA ILE A 184 5.47 8.77 -10.45
C ILE A 184 5.68 9.97 -9.55
N PHE A 185 6.83 10.06 -8.87
CA PHE A 185 7.11 11.15 -7.94
C PHE A 185 7.31 12.49 -8.65
N GLU A 186 7.98 12.50 -9.80
CA GLU A 186 8.13 13.70 -10.65
C GLU A 186 6.77 14.22 -11.13
N ARG A 187 5.90 13.34 -11.62
CA ARG A 187 4.53 13.70 -12.06
C ARG A 187 3.63 14.14 -10.92
N CYS A 188 3.90 13.68 -9.70
CA CYS A 188 3.25 14.19 -8.48
C CYS A 188 3.82 15.56 -8.04
N GLY A 189 4.85 16.09 -8.69
CA GLY A 189 5.49 17.37 -8.36
C GLY A 189 6.30 17.32 -7.06
N LEU A 190 6.80 16.15 -6.69
CA LEU A 190 7.57 15.95 -5.45
C LEU A 190 9.06 16.11 -5.70
N LYS A 191 9.76 16.73 -4.74
CA LYS A 191 11.21 16.62 -4.62
C LYS A 191 11.51 15.37 -3.80
N PHE A 192 12.22 14.41 -4.38
CA PHE A 192 12.52 13.13 -3.74
C PHE A 192 13.99 12.76 -3.94
N TYR A 193 14.45 11.78 -3.15
CA TYR A 193 15.80 11.23 -3.20
C TYR A 193 15.71 9.71 -3.09
N GLN A 194 16.52 9.02 -3.88
CA GLN A 194 16.74 7.58 -3.73
C GLN A 194 17.86 7.37 -2.71
N VAL A 195 17.66 6.43 -1.80
CA VAL A 195 18.61 6.10 -0.73
C VAL A 195 18.65 4.58 -0.56
N GLU A 196 19.77 4.07 -0.06
CA GLU A 196 19.85 2.67 0.39
C GLU A 196 18.93 2.47 1.61
N SER A 197 18.30 1.30 1.70
CA SER A 197 17.41 0.95 2.82
C SER A 197 17.62 -0.47 3.31
N ASP A 198 17.34 -0.68 4.59
CA ASP A 198 17.27 -2.01 5.19
C ASP A 198 16.06 -2.79 4.65
N PRO A 199 16.21 -4.06 4.22
CA PRO A 199 15.09 -4.89 3.74
C PRO A 199 14.07 -5.21 4.85
N GLY A 200 14.47 -5.13 6.12
CA GLY A 200 13.61 -5.33 7.28
C GLY A 200 12.83 -6.65 7.25
N MET A 201 11.58 -6.60 7.70
CA MET A 201 10.66 -7.76 7.81
C MET A 201 10.17 -8.34 6.47
N MET A 202 10.56 -7.74 5.34
CA MET A 202 10.20 -8.22 4.02
C MET A 202 11.22 -9.23 3.49
N GLY A 203 12.34 -9.40 4.20
CA GLY A 203 13.47 -10.20 3.75
C GLY A 203 14.20 -9.56 2.58
N GLY A 204 15.34 -10.13 2.23
CA GLY A 204 16.17 -9.70 1.12
C GLY A 204 17.56 -10.26 1.24
N ALA A 205 18.09 -10.86 0.17
CA ALA A 205 19.52 -10.93 0.02
C ALA A 205 19.98 -9.48 -0.21
N THR A 206 21.00 -9.04 0.52
CA THR A 206 21.81 -7.87 0.13
C THR A 206 22.18 -8.04 -1.33
N ALA A 207 21.52 -7.29 -2.22
CA ALA A 207 21.96 -7.16 -3.60
C ALA A 207 23.31 -6.44 -3.64
#